data_AF-A0A9Q4BQ30-F1
#
_entry.id   AF-A0A9Q4BQ30-F1
#
_cell.length_a   1.000
_cell.length_b   1.000
_cell.length_c   1.000
_cell.angle_alpha   90.00
_cell.angle_beta   90.00
_cell.angle_gamma   90.00
#
_symmetry.space_group_name_H-M   'P 1'
#
loop_
_entity.id
_entity.type
_entity.pdbx_description
1 polymer ?
#
loop_
_entity_poly.entity_id
_entity_poly.type
_entity_poly.pdbx_seq_one_letter_code
_entity_poly.pdbx_strand_id
1 'polypeptide(L)'
;MRHIFLAILLFTAFAFTGLEAQDANSRFQKQHNITTFMKSHLTSSIEMTARALENKEFNMKVSALQTIRQLEQLFPEESFSRLIEPLATIINDKNTETETRILAAITLDQLHTDKGDEAIFLIGQNCENSTVKNLCQAITRIPDDTFINASQVK
;
A
#
# COMPACT_ATOMS: atom_id res chain seq x y z
N MET A 1 -9.73 -6.57 55.81
CA MET A 1 -9.64 -7.41 54.58
C MET A 1 -10.87 -7.32 53.67
N ARG A 2 -12.10 -7.10 54.17
CA ARG A 2 -13.32 -6.99 53.34
C ARG A 2 -13.37 -5.76 52.40
N HIS A 3 -12.66 -4.68 52.73
CA HIS A 3 -12.62 -3.46 51.93
C HIS A 3 -11.58 -3.49 50.79
N ILE A 4 -10.56 -4.35 50.90
CA ILE A 4 -9.53 -4.51 49.84
C ILE A 4 -10.08 -5.31 48.66
N PHE A 5 -10.92 -6.31 48.94
CA PHE A 5 -11.60 -7.10 47.91
C PHE A 5 -12.60 -6.27 47.08
N LEU A 6 -13.29 -5.30 47.71
CA LEU A 6 -14.21 -4.40 47.00
C LEU A 6 -13.49 -3.39 46.09
N ALA A 7 -12.28 -2.96 46.46
CA ALA A 7 -11.48 -2.04 45.65
C ALA A 7 -10.92 -2.73 44.39
N ILE A 8 -10.52 -4.00 44.49
CA ILE A 8 -9.98 -4.78 43.35
C ILE A 8 -11.10 -5.08 42.33
N LEU A 9 -12.31 -5.34 42.80
CA LEU A 9 -13.47 -5.65 41.95
C LEU A 9 -13.98 -4.40 41.19
N LEU A 10 -13.84 -3.21 41.78
CA LEU A 10 -14.10 -1.92 41.13
C LEU A 10 -13.02 -1.53 40.11
N PHE A 11 -11.77 -1.95 40.30
CA PHE A 11 -10.69 -1.67 39.36
C PHE A 11 -10.78 -2.54 38.09
N THR A 12 -11.26 -3.77 38.20
CA THR A 12 -11.49 -4.65 37.03
C THR A 12 -12.67 -4.21 36.16
N ALA A 13 -13.59 -3.39 36.68
CA ALA A 13 -14.69 -2.83 35.89
C ALA A 13 -14.26 -1.66 34.98
N PHE A 14 -13.11 -1.03 35.27
CA PHE A 14 -12.57 0.07 34.46
C PHE A 14 -11.61 -0.37 33.35
N ALA A 15 -11.17 -1.64 33.35
CA ALA A 15 -10.27 -2.17 32.32
C ALA A 15 -11.01 -2.67 31.06
N PHE A 16 -12.34 -2.65 31.04
CA PHE A 16 -13.15 -3.18 29.92
C PHE A 16 -13.80 -2.11 29.03
N THR A 17 -13.55 -0.82 29.27
CA THR A 17 -13.98 0.22 28.32
C THR A 17 -12.97 0.34 27.20
N GLY A 18 -13.30 -0.28 26.07
CA GLY A 18 -12.97 0.28 24.76
C GLY A 18 -11.62 -0.12 24.20
N LEU A 19 -11.44 -1.42 23.99
CA LEU A 19 -10.66 -1.92 22.85
C LEU A 19 -11.41 -1.60 21.54
N GLU A 20 -11.78 -0.33 21.33
CA GLU A 20 -12.08 0.16 20.00
C GLU A 20 -10.73 0.57 19.41
N ALA A 21 -10.01 -0.41 18.87
CA ALA A 21 -9.31 -0.14 17.63
C ALA A 21 -10.42 0.25 16.65
N GLN A 22 -10.78 1.53 16.70
CA GLN A 22 -11.89 2.09 15.98
C GLN A 22 -11.53 1.88 14.53
N ASP A 23 -12.29 0.98 13.94
CA ASP A 23 -12.38 0.64 12.54
C ASP A 23 -12.52 1.94 11.73
N ALA A 24 -11.38 2.61 11.49
CA ALA A 24 -11.29 3.83 10.72
C ALA A 24 -11.79 3.58 9.30
N ASN A 25 -11.67 2.34 8.82
CA ASN A 25 -12.27 1.86 7.59
C ASN A 25 -13.80 1.89 7.63
N SER A 26 -14.47 1.45 8.70
CA SER A 26 -15.94 1.39 8.72
C SER A 26 -16.64 2.74 8.67
N ARG A 27 -16.06 3.79 9.27
CA ARG A 27 -16.66 5.14 9.19
C ARG A 27 -16.51 5.73 7.80
N PHE A 28 -15.38 5.46 7.15
CA PHE A 28 -15.11 5.90 5.79
C PHE A 28 -15.97 5.16 4.76
N GLN A 29 -16.08 3.83 4.90
CA GLN A 29 -16.90 2.97 4.03
C GLN A 29 -18.40 3.21 4.17
N LYS A 30 -18.91 3.55 5.38
CA LYS A 30 -20.36 3.78 5.59
C LYS A 30 -20.91 5.05 4.95
N GLN A 31 -20.07 5.96 4.46
CA GLN A 31 -20.51 7.30 4.03
C GLN A 31 -20.51 7.54 2.51
N HIS A 32 -19.93 6.64 1.71
CA HIS A 32 -19.79 6.86 0.26
C HIS A 32 -20.65 5.90 -0.55
N ASN A 33 -21.88 6.32 -0.86
CA ASN A 33 -22.58 5.79 -2.03
C ASN A 33 -21.82 6.23 -3.28
N ILE A 34 -20.92 5.40 -3.80
CA ILE A 34 -20.13 5.69 -4.99
C ILE A 34 -21.09 5.89 -6.17
N THR A 35 -21.22 7.12 -6.65
CA THR A 35 -22.05 7.46 -7.80
C THR A 35 -21.32 7.18 -9.12
N THR A 36 -22.07 7.02 -10.21
CA THR A 36 -21.48 6.92 -11.57
C THR A 36 -20.57 8.11 -11.90
N PHE A 37 -20.92 9.31 -11.40
CA PHE A 37 -20.09 10.51 -11.53
C PHE A 37 -18.73 10.35 -10.85
N MET A 38 -18.71 9.84 -9.60
CA MET A 38 -17.47 9.56 -8.88
C MET A 38 -16.62 8.51 -9.59
N LYS A 39 -17.22 7.45 -10.14
CA LYS A 39 -16.48 6.44 -10.92
C LYS A 39 -15.83 7.03 -12.18
N SER A 40 -16.54 7.87 -12.92
CA SER A 40 -16.00 8.53 -14.10
C SER A 40 -14.81 9.44 -13.74
N HIS A 41 -14.92 10.20 -12.66
CA HIS A 41 -13.83 11.04 -12.16
C HIS A 41 -12.65 10.22 -11.60
N LEU A 42 -12.91 9.07 -10.99
CA LEU A 42 -11.85 8.17 -10.53
C LEU A 42 -11.00 7.67 -11.70
N THR A 43 -11.63 7.16 -12.76
CA THR A 43 -10.90 6.68 -13.95
C THR A 43 -10.00 7.78 -14.52
N SER A 44 -10.52 9.00 -14.65
CA SER A 44 -9.72 10.14 -15.10
C SER A 44 -8.60 10.49 -14.13
N SER A 45 -8.85 10.42 -12.82
CA SER A 45 -7.84 10.68 -11.78
C SER A 45 -6.70 9.66 -11.84
N ILE A 46 -7.02 8.37 -12.02
CA ILE A 46 -6.02 7.31 -12.21
C ILE A 46 -5.17 7.59 -13.44
N GLU A 47 -5.78 7.98 -14.57
CA GLU A 47 -5.05 8.30 -15.81
C GLU A 47 -4.13 9.51 -15.66
N MET A 48 -4.60 10.58 -15.02
CA MET A 48 -3.78 11.76 -14.75
C MET A 48 -2.62 11.44 -13.82
N THR A 49 -2.86 10.59 -12.83
CA THR A 49 -1.86 10.21 -11.84
C THR A 49 -0.79 9.30 -12.46
N ALA A 50 -1.19 8.36 -13.34
CA ALA A 50 -0.25 7.57 -14.14
C ALA A 50 0.68 8.47 -14.97
N ARG A 51 0.13 9.46 -15.68
CA ARG A 51 0.93 10.43 -16.44
C ARG A 51 1.85 11.28 -15.56
N ALA A 52 1.41 11.62 -14.34
CA ALA A 52 2.22 12.38 -13.40
C ALA A 52 3.42 11.56 -12.86
N LEU A 53 3.29 10.24 -12.73
CA LEU A 53 4.40 9.33 -12.40
C LEU A 53 5.48 9.29 -13.48
N GLU A 54 5.08 9.47 -14.75
CA GLU A 54 5.99 9.52 -15.89
C GLU A 54 6.69 10.87 -16.05
N ASN A 55 6.31 11.88 -15.26
CA ASN A 55 6.91 13.21 -15.34
C ASN A 55 8.37 13.20 -14.87
N LYS A 56 9.22 14.04 -15.47
CA LYS A 56 10.63 14.17 -15.06
C LYS A 56 10.80 14.89 -13.72
N GLU A 57 9.85 15.75 -13.36
CA GLU A 57 9.86 16.52 -12.12
C GLU A 57 9.58 15.62 -10.92
N PHE A 58 10.57 15.50 -10.04
CA PHE A 58 10.50 14.71 -8.81
C PHE A 58 9.25 15.01 -7.97
N ASN A 59 8.95 16.31 -7.77
CA ASN A 59 7.81 16.74 -6.97
C ASN A 59 6.46 16.26 -7.54
N MET A 60 6.36 16.15 -8.86
CA MET A 60 5.15 15.63 -9.50
C MET A 60 5.00 14.13 -9.26
N LYS A 61 6.09 13.35 -9.32
CA LYS A 61 6.06 11.93 -8.99
C LYS A 61 5.65 11.71 -7.53
N VAL A 62 6.27 12.41 -6.58
CA VAL A 62 5.93 12.26 -5.15
C VAL A 62 4.47 12.62 -4.87
N SER A 63 3.98 13.71 -5.46
CA SER A 63 2.57 14.10 -5.33
C SER A 63 1.64 13.05 -5.92
N ALA A 64 1.99 12.49 -7.09
CA ALA A 64 1.25 11.40 -7.70
C ALA A 64 1.20 10.16 -6.79
N LEU A 65 2.34 9.75 -6.22
CA LEU A 65 2.41 8.63 -5.27
C LEU A 65 1.48 8.83 -4.07
N GLN A 66 1.45 10.04 -3.49
CA GLN A 66 0.53 10.36 -2.38
C GLN A 66 -0.94 10.29 -2.81
N THR A 67 -1.27 10.82 -3.99
CA THR A 67 -2.62 10.78 -4.55
C THR A 67 -3.09 9.34 -4.77
N ILE A 68 -2.23 8.43 -5.25
CA ILE A 68 -2.58 7.02 -5.42
C ILE A 68 -3.04 6.41 -4.10
N ARG A 69 -2.28 6.63 -3.02
CA ARG A 69 -2.60 6.09 -1.70
C ARG A 69 -3.93 6.63 -1.16
N GLN A 70 -4.21 7.90 -1.40
CA GLN A 70 -5.49 8.50 -1.03
C GLN A 70 -6.65 7.92 -1.85
N LEU A 71 -6.45 7.71 -3.15
CA LEU A 71 -7.46 7.12 -4.02
C LEU A 71 -7.75 5.67 -3.62
N GLU A 72 -6.74 4.87 -3.28
CA GLU A 72 -6.93 3.50 -2.80
C GLU A 72 -7.75 3.48 -1.50
N GLN A 73 -7.43 4.33 -0.53
CA GLN A 73 -8.22 4.48 0.69
C GLN A 73 -9.67 4.90 0.43
N LEU A 74 -9.89 5.76 -0.56
CA LEU A 74 -11.22 6.22 -0.95
C LEU A 74 -12.03 5.15 -1.72
N PHE A 75 -11.36 4.28 -2.45
CA PHE A 75 -11.94 3.32 -3.39
C PHE A 75 -11.26 1.94 -3.30
N PRO A 76 -11.32 1.25 -2.15
CA PRO A 76 -10.56 0.02 -1.91
C PRO A 76 -10.96 -1.16 -2.81
N GLU A 77 -12.15 -1.10 -3.39
CA GLU A 77 -12.66 -2.15 -4.31
C GLU A 77 -12.18 -1.98 -5.75
N GLU A 78 -11.49 -0.88 -6.08
CA GLU A 78 -11.04 -0.58 -7.44
C GLU A 78 -9.64 -1.16 -7.69
N SER A 79 -9.43 -1.78 -8.85
CA SER A 79 -8.23 -2.61 -9.06
C SER A 79 -6.89 -1.86 -9.19
N PHE A 80 -6.92 -0.54 -9.43
CA PHE A 80 -5.75 0.32 -9.72
C PHE A 80 -4.69 -0.26 -10.68
N SER A 81 -5.04 -1.28 -11.47
CA SER A 81 -4.09 -2.11 -12.23
C SER A 81 -3.23 -1.34 -13.23
N ARG A 82 -3.72 -0.20 -13.73
CA ARG A 82 -3.00 0.70 -14.62
C ARG A 82 -1.80 1.41 -13.97
N LEU A 83 -1.73 1.41 -12.63
CA LEU A 83 -0.66 2.07 -11.88
C LEU A 83 0.50 1.12 -11.55
N ILE A 84 0.31 -0.19 -11.69
CA ILE A 84 1.30 -1.21 -11.32
C ILE A 84 2.61 -1.02 -12.11
N GLU A 85 2.53 -0.94 -13.44
CA GLU A 85 3.70 -0.82 -14.31
C GLU A 85 4.45 0.52 -14.15
N PRO A 86 3.77 1.69 -14.10
CA PRO A 86 4.42 2.96 -13.76
C PRO A 86 5.14 2.93 -12.42
N LEU A 87 4.52 2.35 -11.38
CA LEU A 87 5.14 2.21 -10.06
C LEU A 87 6.37 1.31 -10.11
N ALA A 88 6.25 0.12 -10.71
CA ALA A 88 7.38 -0.80 -10.88
C ALA A 88 8.56 -0.16 -11.66
N THR A 89 8.24 0.66 -12.66
CA THR A 89 9.22 1.42 -13.44
C THR A 89 9.97 2.41 -12.56
N ILE A 90 9.27 3.17 -11.72
CA ILE A 90 9.90 4.09 -10.76
C ILE A 90 10.83 3.35 -9.81
N ILE A 91 10.39 2.22 -9.24
CA ILE A 91 11.19 1.47 -8.27
C ILE A 91 12.50 0.95 -8.90
N ASN A 92 12.49 0.58 -10.18
CA ASN A 92 13.66 0.08 -10.91
C ASN A 92 14.54 1.17 -11.54
N ASP A 93 14.04 2.39 -11.70
CA ASP A 93 14.79 3.48 -12.32
C ASP A 93 15.96 3.92 -11.44
N LYS A 94 17.18 3.62 -11.88
CA LYS A 94 18.43 3.97 -11.18
C LYS A 94 18.66 5.48 -11.08
N ASN A 95 18.01 6.27 -11.93
CA ASN A 95 18.12 7.73 -11.92
C ASN A 95 17.10 8.40 -10.99
N THR A 96 16.10 7.65 -10.54
CA THR A 96 15.15 8.16 -9.54
C THR A 96 15.77 8.07 -8.14
N GLU A 97 15.56 9.11 -7.33
CA GLU A 97 16.05 9.15 -5.94
C GLU A 97 15.55 7.96 -5.12
N THR A 98 16.42 7.45 -4.24
CA THR A 98 16.17 6.23 -3.45
C THR A 98 14.87 6.34 -2.66
N GLU A 99 14.59 7.50 -2.08
CA GLU A 99 13.40 7.81 -1.29
C GLU A 99 12.11 7.71 -2.13
N THR A 100 12.14 8.18 -3.38
CA THR A 100 10.99 8.05 -4.29
C THR A 100 10.79 6.61 -4.73
N ARG A 101 11.87 5.87 -4.95
CA ARG A 101 11.80 4.43 -5.26
C ARG A 101 11.20 3.64 -4.11
N ILE A 102 11.59 3.96 -2.87
CA ILE A 102 11.02 3.40 -1.64
C ILE A 102 9.53 3.73 -1.53
N LEU A 103 9.16 5.00 -1.73
CA LEU A 103 7.77 5.42 -1.66
C LEU A 103 6.92 4.71 -2.71
N ALA A 104 7.44 4.55 -3.93
CA ALA A 104 6.77 3.80 -4.98
C ALA A 104 6.57 2.32 -4.62
N ALA A 105 7.55 1.67 -3.99
CA ALA A 105 7.43 0.29 -3.52
C ALA A 105 6.34 0.13 -2.45
N ILE A 106 6.30 1.06 -1.48
CA ILE A 106 5.25 1.08 -0.44
C ILE A 106 3.87 1.33 -1.07
N THR A 107 3.77 2.29 -2.00
CA THR A 107 2.52 2.56 -2.71
C THR A 107 2.06 1.34 -3.52
N LEU A 108 2.98 0.61 -4.15
CA LEU A 108 2.66 -0.59 -4.92
C LEU A 108 2.16 -1.73 -4.03
N ASP A 109 2.76 -1.92 -2.86
CA ASP A 109 2.30 -2.92 -1.87
C ASP A 109 0.88 -2.61 -1.35
N GLN A 110 0.57 -1.33 -1.16
CA GLN A 110 -0.75 -0.86 -0.71
C GLN A 110 -1.86 -1.08 -1.74
N LEU A 111 -1.54 -1.29 -3.01
CA LEU A 111 -2.58 -1.64 -3.99
C LEU A 111 -3.12 -3.06 -3.78
N HIS A 112 -2.46 -3.89 -2.95
CA HIS A 112 -2.90 -5.23 -2.59
C HIS A 112 -3.27 -6.10 -3.82
N THR A 113 -2.41 -6.08 -4.84
CA THR A 113 -2.61 -6.85 -6.08
C THR A 113 -1.54 -7.92 -6.26
N ASP A 114 -1.93 -9.11 -6.74
CA ASP A 114 -0.98 -10.21 -7.02
C ASP A 114 0.17 -9.78 -7.94
N LYS A 115 -0.15 -8.97 -8.96
CA LYS A 115 0.84 -8.42 -9.90
C LYS A 115 1.78 -7.39 -9.23
N GLY A 116 1.27 -6.64 -8.27
CA GLY A 116 2.08 -5.73 -7.46
C GLY A 116 3.05 -6.51 -6.57
N ASP A 117 2.56 -7.56 -5.91
CA ASP A 117 3.38 -8.44 -5.07
C ASP A 117 4.47 -9.16 -5.90
N GLU A 118 4.12 -9.64 -7.11
CA GLU A 118 5.07 -10.23 -8.06
C GLU A 118 6.15 -9.20 -8.48
N ALA A 119 5.75 -7.98 -8.83
CA ALA A 119 6.70 -6.93 -9.20
C ALA A 119 7.66 -6.61 -8.05
N ILE A 120 7.14 -6.45 -6.83
CA ILE A 120 7.96 -6.22 -5.62
C ILE A 120 8.93 -7.38 -5.40
N PHE A 121 8.47 -8.63 -5.52
CA PHE A 121 9.33 -9.80 -5.39
C PHE A 121 10.48 -9.78 -6.40
N LEU A 122 10.18 -9.58 -7.69
CA LEU A 122 11.19 -9.56 -8.75
C LEU A 122 12.22 -8.44 -8.56
N ILE A 123 11.77 -7.26 -8.09
CA ILE A 123 12.65 -6.15 -7.74
C ILE A 123 13.53 -6.51 -6.55
N GLY A 124 12.95 -7.13 -5.51
CA GLY A 124 13.68 -7.60 -4.32
C GLY A 124 14.81 -8.57 -4.65
N GLN A 125 14.70 -9.34 -5.75
CA GLN A 125 15.79 -10.23 -6.17
C GLN A 125 16.85 -9.54 -7.03
N ASN A 126 16.45 -8.62 -7.90
CA ASN A 126 17.30 -8.11 -8.98
C ASN A 126 17.80 -6.67 -8.80
N CYS A 127 17.29 -5.93 -7.81
CA CYS A 127 17.64 -4.53 -7.62
C CYS A 127 19.09 -4.37 -7.09
N GLU A 128 19.88 -3.53 -7.75
CA GLU A 128 21.26 -3.21 -7.36
C GLU A 128 21.35 -2.29 -6.13
N ASN A 129 20.37 -1.39 -5.95
CA ASN A 129 20.32 -0.52 -4.78
C ASN A 129 19.90 -1.35 -3.57
N SER A 130 20.84 -1.54 -2.62
CA SER A 130 20.65 -2.40 -1.45
C SER A 130 19.49 -1.95 -0.57
N THR A 131 19.26 -0.65 -0.41
CA THR A 131 18.15 -0.13 0.40
C THR A 131 16.80 -0.50 -0.22
N VAL A 132 16.62 -0.24 -1.51
CA VAL A 132 15.38 -0.59 -2.24
C VAL A 132 15.19 -2.10 -2.27
N LYS A 133 16.27 -2.85 -2.51
CA LYS A 133 16.27 -4.31 -2.52
C LYS A 133 15.78 -4.87 -1.19
N ASN A 134 16.43 -4.49 -0.09
CA ASN A 134 16.12 -4.98 1.25
C ASN A 134 14.69 -4.63 1.65
N LEU A 135 14.22 -3.42 1.30
CA LEU A 135 12.82 -3.04 1.53
C LEU A 135 11.86 -3.95 0.76
N CYS A 136 12.07 -4.16 -0.54
CA CYS A 136 11.20 -5.00 -1.36
C CYS A 136 11.16 -6.45 -0.85
N GLN A 137 12.31 -6.99 -0.42
CA GLN A 137 12.39 -8.30 0.23
C GLN A 137 11.67 -8.33 1.59
N ALA A 138 11.65 -7.23 2.34
CA ALA A 138 10.97 -7.16 3.63
C ALA A 138 9.45 -7.05 3.51
N ILE A 139 8.94 -6.39 2.46
CA ILE A 139 7.50 -6.17 2.27
C ILE A 139 6.84 -7.21 1.35
N THR A 140 7.62 -8.00 0.60
CA THR A 140 7.04 -9.03 -0.25
C THR A 140 6.31 -10.08 0.58
N ARG A 141 5.12 -10.46 0.13
CA ARG A 141 4.30 -11.51 0.75
C ARG A 141 4.49 -12.87 0.09
N ILE A 142 5.28 -12.93 -0.99
CA ILE A 142 5.51 -14.16 -1.74
C ILE A 142 6.70 -14.90 -1.11
N PRO A 143 6.51 -16.15 -0.66
CA PRO A 143 7.61 -16.98 -0.17
C PRO A 143 8.69 -17.18 -1.25
N ASP A 144 9.97 -17.09 -0.87
CA ASP A 144 11.12 -17.19 -1.78
C ASP A 144 11.15 -18.49 -2.61
N ASP A 145 10.54 -19.57 -2.13
CA ASP A 145 10.48 -20.89 -2.78
C ASP A 145 9.40 -21.01 -3.87
N THR A 146 8.46 -20.06 -3.94
CA THR A 146 7.31 -20.13 -4.86
C THR A 146 7.74 -20.03 -6.34
N PHE A 147 8.80 -19.27 -6.66
CA PHE A 147 9.24 -19.05 -8.04
C PHE A 147 10.52 -19.80 -8.45
N ILE A 148 11.28 -20.36 -7.49
CA ILE A 148 12.39 -21.27 -7.79
C ILE A 148 11.89 -22.50 -8.55
N ASN A 149 10.66 -22.96 -8.25
CA ASN A 149 10.04 -24.09 -8.94
C ASN A 149 9.53 -23.75 -10.35
N ALA A 150 9.11 -22.51 -10.62
CA ALA A 150 8.58 -22.11 -11.93
C ALA A 150 9.69 -21.90 -12.99
N SER A 151 10.89 -21.54 -12.54
CA SER A 151 12.07 -21.32 -13.41
C SER A 151 12.87 -22.60 -13.72
N GLN A 152 12.59 -23.71 -13.01
CA GLN A 152 13.15 -25.04 -13.26
C GLN A 152 12.31 -25.88 -14.23
N VAL A 153 11.19 -25.36 -14.74
CA VAL A 153 10.24 -26.07 -15.65
C VAL A 153 10.31 -25.52 -17.09
N LYS A 154 11.42 -24.89 -17.48
CA LYS A 154 11.69 -24.51 -18.88
C LYS A 154 12.92 -25.18 -19.44
#